data_AF-A0A925YU96-F1
#
_entry.id   AF-A0A925YU96-F1
#
_cell.length_a   1.000
_cell.length_b   1.000
_cell.length_c   1.000
_cell.angle_alpha   90.00
_cell.angle_beta   90.00
_cell.angle_gamma   90.00
#
_symmetry.space_group_name_H-M   'P 1'
#
loop_
_entity.id
_entity.type
_entity.pdbx_description
1 polymer ?
#
loop_
_entity_poly.entity_id
_entity_poly.type
_entity_poly.pdbx_seq_one_letter_code
_entity_poly.pdbx_strand_id
1 'polypeptide(L)'
;MADDFPKSSRRSRRDSDEPRDLASVIGRVPPHSIEAEEYLLSCCFLDGADIVARCLEGKLTATAFYSPANRVIFDKLVDLYNKGVPI
;
A
#
# COMPACT_ATOMS: atom_id res chain seq x y z
N MET A 1 -49.93 31.06 -42.83
CA MET A 1 -48.59 31.34 -42.30
C MET A 1 -48.40 30.39 -41.14
N ALA A 2 -47.57 29.36 -41.34
CA ALA A 2 -47.25 28.35 -40.34
C ALA A 2 -45.92 28.76 -39.72
N ASP A 3 -45.86 28.87 -38.40
CA ASP A 3 -44.61 28.99 -37.67
C ASP A 3 -44.52 27.83 -36.67
N ASP A 4 -43.56 26.98 -37.01
CA ASP A 4 -43.25 25.65 -36.49
C ASP A 4 -42.39 25.80 -35.21
N PHE A 5 -42.83 25.18 -34.10
CA PHE A 5 -42.04 25.13 -32.86
C PHE A 5 -41.04 23.97 -32.93
N PRO A 6 -39.71 24.20 -32.86
CA PRO A 6 -38.77 23.10 -32.89
C PRO A 6 -38.75 22.32 -31.56
N LYS A 7 -39.04 21.02 -31.68
CA LYS A 7 -39.00 20.00 -30.61
C LYS A 7 -37.63 19.98 -29.92
N SER A 8 -37.67 19.93 -28.59
CA SER A 8 -36.54 19.64 -27.71
C SER A 8 -35.77 18.42 -28.21
N SER A 9 -34.59 18.68 -28.78
CA SER A 9 -33.58 17.67 -29.09
C SER A 9 -33.12 17.07 -27.77
N ARG A 10 -33.62 15.87 -27.48
CA ARG A 10 -33.06 15.00 -26.44
C ARG A 10 -31.59 14.82 -26.81
N ARG A 11 -30.71 15.59 -26.17
CA ARG A 11 -29.27 15.41 -26.28
C ARG A 11 -28.98 13.98 -25.87
N SER A 12 -28.72 13.17 -26.91
CA SER A 12 -28.11 11.86 -26.82
C SER A 12 -27.00 11.96 -25.78
N ARG A 13 -27.13 11.19 -24.70
CA ARG A 13 -26.12 11.07 -23.66
C ARG A 13 -24.83 10.73 -24.40
N ARG A 14 -23.84 11.63 -24.33
CA ARG A 14 -22.49 11.37 -24.82
C ARG A 14 -22.02 10.14 -24.06
N ASP A 15 -22.00 9.01 -24.74
CA ASP A 15 -21.23 7.85 -24.34
C ASP A 15 -19.77 8.26 -24.54
N SER A 16 -19.23 8.91 -23.53
CA SER A 16 -17.81 9.20 -23.48
C SER A 16 -17.13 7.86 -23.24
N ASP A 17 -16.49 7.32 -24.28
CA ASP A 17 -15.45 6.29 -24.19
C ASP A 17 -14.26 6.86 -23.38
N GLU A 18 -14.48 7.10 -22.09
CA GLU A 18 -13.41 7.31 -21.13
C GLU A 18 -12.74 5.94 -20.95
N PRO A 19 -11.40 5.85 -21.10
CA PRO A 19 -10.69 4.61 -20.85
C PRO A 19 -10.99 4.20 -19.42
N ARG A 20 -11.70 3.08 -19.25
CA ARG A 20 -12.00 2.54 -17.93
C ARG A 20 -10.68 2.33 -17.22
N ASP A 21 -10.42 3.15 -16.21
CA ASP A 21 -9.24 3.05 -15.37
C ASP A 21 -9.16 1.60 -14.88
N LEU A 22 -8.15 0.86 -15.32
CA LEU A 22 -7.97 -0.55 -14.99
C LEU A 22 -7.90 -0.75 -13.46
N ALA A 23 -7.51 0.29 -12.71
CA ALA A 23 -7.54 0.31 -11.25
C ALA A 23 -8.97 0.23 -10.66
N SER A 24 -9.98 0.71 -11.41
CA SER A 24 -11.39 0.56 -11.02
C SER A 24 -11.90 -0.87 -11.19
N VAL A 25 -11.30 -1.65 -12.09
CA VAL A 25 -11.68 -3.04 -12.40
C VAL A 25 -10.98 -4.03 -11.46
N ILE A 26 -9.76 -3.72 -11.01
CA ILE A 26 -8.92 -4.58 -10.15
C ILE A 26 -9.08 -4.25 -8.65
N GLY A 27 -9.76 -3.15 -8.30
CA GLY A 27 -9.83 -2.67 -6.94
C GLY A 27 -8.56 -1.93 -6.52
N ARG A 28 -8.70 -0.97 -5.61
CA ARG A 28 -7.55 -0.18 -5.14
C ARG A 28 -6.66 -1.03 -4.24
N VAL A 29 -5.34 -0.95 -4.47
CA VAL A 29 -4.37 -1.53 -3.56
C VAL A 29 -4.41 -0.73 -2.24
N PRO A 30 -4.40 -1.41 -1.07
CA PRO A 30 -4.29 -0.72 0.21
C PRO A 30 -3.04 0.17 0.27
N PRO A 31 -3.08 1.30 0.99
CA PRO A 31 -1.94 2.18 1.13
C PRO A 31 -0.77 1.43 1.79
N HIS A 32 0.40 1.51 1.18
CA HIS A 32 1.65 0.91 1.64
C HIS A 32 2.83 1.78 1.16
N SER A 33 4.01 1.60 1.77
CA SER A 33 5.25 2.23 1.32
C SER A 33 6.42 1.27 1.49
N ILE A 34 6.96 0.80 0.37
CA ILE A 34 8.15 -0.07 0.36
C ILE A 34 9.37 0.67 0.93
N GLU A 35 9.54 1.94 0.58
CA GLU A 35 10.63 2.77 1.09
C GLU A 35 10.61 2.89 2.62
N ALA A 36 9.42 3.05 3.22
CA ALA A 36 9.29 3.11 4.68
C ALA A 36 9.64 1.77 5.35
N GLU A 37 9.28 0.65 4.73
CA GLU A 37 9.66 -0.68 5.20
C GLU A 37 11.18 -0.88 5.16
N GLU A 38 11.81 -0.55 4.03
CA GLU A 38 13.27 -0.66 3.85
C GLU A 38 14.03 0.25 4.83
N TYR A 39 13.52 1.46 5.09
CA TYR A 39 14.10 2.37 6.05
C TYR A 39 14.04 1.80 7.47
N LEU A 40 12.90 1.26 7.87
CA LEU A 40 12.76 0.60 9.17
C LEU A 40 13.73 -0.57 9.33
N LEU A 41 13.83 -1.44 8.31
CA LEU A 41 14.78 -2.56 8.33
C LEU A 41 16.23 -2.07 8.41
N SER A 42 16.56 -0.97 7.73
CA SER A 42 17.88 -0.34 7.81
C SER A 42 18.21 0.11 9.24
N CYS A 43 17.25 0.71 9.96
CA CYS A 43 17.43 1.04 11.37
C CYS A 43 17.69 -0.22 12.22
N CYS A 44 16.96 -1.31 11.97
CA CYS A 44 17.22 -2.58 12.67
C CYS A 44 18.64 -3.13 12.42
N PHE A 45 19.21 -2.92 11.24
CA PHE A 45 20.58 -3.36 10.95
C PHE A 45 21.66 -2.45 11.54
N LEU A 46 21.40 -1.15 11.63
CA LEU A 46 22.38 -0.17 12.14
C LEU A 46 22.41 -0.15 13.67
N ASP A 47 21.24 -0.12 14.29
CA ASP A 47 21.09 0.04 15.74
C ASP A 47 20.66 -1.28 16.43
N GLY A 48 20.41 -2.33 15.65
CA GLY A 48 20.28 -3.70 16.16
C GLY A 48 19.07 -3.92 17.08
N ALA A 49 19.36 -4.56 18.21
CA ALA A 49 18.37 -5.04 19.18
C ALA A 49 17.47 -3.92 19.75
N ASP A 50 17.99 -2.71 19.90
CA ASP A 50 17.24 -1.59 20.48
C ASP A 50 16.05 -1.18 19.59
N ILE A 51 16.25 -1.17 18.26
CA ILE A 51 15.17 -0.85 17.32
C ILE A 51 14.17 -1.99 17.25
N VAL A 52 14.63 -3.25 17.25
CA VAL A 52 13.72 -4.40 17.27
C VAL A 52 12.85 -4.40 18.53
N ALA A 53 13.42 -4.09 19.71
CA ALA A 53 12.67 -3.97 20.96
C ALA A 53 11.55 -2.92 20.84
N ARG A 54 11.86 -1.72 20.32
CA ARG A 54 10.87 -0.66 20.09
C ARG A 54 9.77 -1.07 19.10
N CYS A 55 10.11 -1.84 18.07
CA CYS A 55 9.12 -2.38 17.14
C CYS A 55 8.15 -3.34 17.85
N LEU A 56 8.67 -4.24 18.68
CA LEU A 56 7.87 -5.19 19.46
C LEU A 56 6.99 -4.50 20.49
N GLU A 57 7.50 -3.48 21.19
CA GLU A 57 6.72 -2.61 22.08
C GLU A 57 5.58 -1.91 21.33
N GLY A 58 5.85 -1.45 20.10
CA GLY A 58 4.87 -0.90 19.17
C GLY A 58 3.90 -1.91 18.58
N LYS A 59 3.97 -3.19 18.98
CA LYS A 59 3.16 -4.30 18.47
C LYS A 59 3.31 -4.51 16.96
N LEU A 60 4.44 -4.09 16.39
CA LEU A 60 4.75 -4.36 15.00
C LEU A 60 5.04 -5.85 14.83
N THR A 61 4.40 -6.45 13.83
CA THR A 61 4.58 -7.86 13.47
C THR A 61 5.07 -7.96 12.03
N ALA A 62 5.74 -9.05 11.67
CA ALA A 62 6.20 -9.27 10.30
C ALA A 62 5.06 -9.14 9.28
N THR A 63 3.84 -9.55 9.62
CA THR A 63 2.66 -9.43 8.75
C THR A 63 2.24 -8.01 8.41
N ALA A 64 2.73 -7.00 9.13
CA ALA A 64 2.45 -5.59 8.84
C ALA A 64 3.16 -5.07 7.59
N PHE A 65 4.27 -5.70 7.17
CA PHE A 65 4.97 -5.35 5.95
C PHE A 65 4.16 -5.78 4.73
N TYR A 66 4.10 -4.96 3.70
CA TYR A 66 3.46 -5.30 2.43
C TYR A 66 4.35 -6.22 1.60
N SER A 67 5.66 -5.94 1.52
CA SER A 67 6.60 -6.77 0.75
C SER A 67 6.83 -8.13 1.43
N PRO A 68 6.58 -9.26 0.75
CA PRO A 68 6.84 -10.59 1.30
C PRO A 68 8.30 -10.79 1.72
N ALA A 69 9.25 -10.18 1.01
CA ALA A 69 10.66 -10.26 1.37
C ALA A 69 10.95 -9.52 2.69
N ASN A 70 10.40 -8.32 2.85
CA ASN A 70 10.59 -7.53 4.07
C ASN A 70 9.97 -8.20 5.29
N ARG A 71 8.84 -8.91 5.13
CA ARG A 71 8.26 -9.78 6.18
C ARG A 71 9.28 -10.79 6.69
N VAL A 72 9.91 -11.51 5.78
CA VAL A 72 10.88 -12.57 6.13
C VAL A 72 12.10 -11.97 6.83
N ILE A 73 12.59 -10.82 6.36
CA ILE A 73 13.72 -10.14 7.01
C ILE A 73 13.36 -9.75 8.45
N PHE A 74 12.22 -9.07 8.65
CA PHE A 74 11.80 -8.67 10.00
C PHE A 74 11.57 -9.87 10.93
N ASP A 75 10.97 -10.95 10.43
CA ASP A 75 10.79 -12.19 11.17
C ASP A 75 12.14 -12.77 11.66
N LYS A 76 13.16 -12.77 10.80
CA LYS A 76 14.50 -13.25 11.18
C LYS A 76 15.21 -12.30 12.15
N LEU A 77 15.02 -11.00 12.02
CA LEU A 77 15.52 -10.01 13.00
C LEU A 77 14.93 -10.27 14.39
N VAL A 78 13.62 -10.54 14.47
CA VAL A 78 12.94 -10.91 15.73
C VAL A 78 13.46 -12.25 16.26
N ASP A 79 13.68 -13.25 15.41
CA ASP A 79 14.28 -14.53 15.83
C ASP A 79 15.67 -14.35 16.45
N LEU A 80 16.53 -13.52 15.84
CA LEU A 80 17.88 -13.23 16.36
C LEU A 80 17.80 -12.49 17.69
N TYR A 81 16.94 -11.47 17.78
CA TYR A 81 16.67 -10.74 19.02
C TYR A 81 16.24 -11.68 20.16
N ASN A 82 15.27 -12.57 19.90
CA ASN A 82 14.77 -13.52 20.89
C ASN A 82 15.82 -14.54 21.35
N LYS A 83 16.79 -14.86 20.49
CA LYS A 83 17.93 -15.74 20.84
C LYS A 83 19.03 -15.00 21.59
N GLY A 84 18.95 -13.68 21.72
CA GLY A 84 19.99 -12.85 22.33
C GLY A 84 21.30 -12.88 21.56
N VAL A 85 21.25 -13.13 20.25
CA VAL A 85 22.43 -13.11 19.37
C VAL A 85 22.51 -11.78 18.62
N PRO A 86 23.71 -11.35 18.20
CA PRO A 86 23.86 -10.13 17.42
C PRO A 86 23.01 -10.15 16.15
N ILE A 87 22.50 -8.97 15.82
CA ILE A 87 21.81 -8.64 14.57
C ILE A 87 22.84 -8.05 13.60
#